data_AF-A0A946BP37-F1
#
_entry.id   AF-A0A946BP37-F1
#
_cell.length_a   1.000
_cell.length_b   1.000
_cell.length_c   1.000
_cell.angle_alpha   90.00
_cell.angle_beta   90.00
_cell.angle_gamma   90.00
#
_symmetry.space_group_name_H-M   'P 1'
#
loop_
_entity.id
_entity.type
_entity.pdbx_description
1 polymer ?
#
loop_
_entity_poly.entity_id
_entity_poly.type
_entity_poly.pdbx_seq_one_letter_code
_entity_poly.pdbx_strand_id
1 'polypeptide(L)'
;LNSAADTAAILAEADALISEFAAVQTRSLWKGEQIFGGTGSNNKIGMGRNNGFAGGSLGLTLASVGTANATGVNATLMATGGASGTGAGSLGGIPSLKIAVDAQQVAAGAMYNQISNAMEHLTNLSSTLSLDMGSKLDVDFAGETTELAKGQILAQAGTAMLAQANAQGQSLLALIQS
;
A
#
# COMPACT_ATOMS: atom_id res chain seq x y z
N LEU A 1 27.95 32.03 36.87
CA LEU A 1 28.50 30.66 36.84
C LEU A 1 27.46 29.76 37.50
N ASN A 2 27.02 28.71 36.81
CA ASN A 2 26.06 27.76 37.37
C ASN A 2 26.67 27.08 38.62
N SER A 3 25.87 26.87 39.65
CA SER A 3 26.31 26.11 40.83
C SER A 3 26.41 24.61 40.53
N ALA A 4 27.03 23.86 41.43
CA ALA A 4 27.06 22.39 41.34
C ALA A 4 25.64 21.78 41.38
N ALA A 5 24.71 22.41 42.10
CA ALA A 5 23.31 21.99 42.13
C ALA A 5 22.60 22.26 40.80
N ASP A 6 22.84 23.42 40.17
CA ASP A 6 22.23 23.76 38.88
C ASP A 6 22.70 22.83 37.77
N THR A 7 24.01 22.56 37.72
CA THR A 7 24.58 21.63 36.72
C THR A 7 24.09 20.20 36.92
N ALA A 8 23.91 19.74 38.17
CA ALA A 8 23.31 18.44 38.47
C ALA A 8 21.83 18.35 38.04
N ALA A 9 21.06 19.42 38.22
CA ALA A 9 19.66 19.47 37.78
C ALA A 9 19.55 19.41 36.25
N ILE A 10 20.39 20.16 35.53
CA ILE A 10 20.42 20.16 34.05
C ILE A 10 20.87 18.79 33.51
N LEU A 11 21.83 18.12 34.17
CA LEU A 11 22.23 16.76 33.82
C LEU A 11 21.05 15.79 33.90
N ALA A 12 20.33 15.81 35.03
CA ALA A 12 19.19 14.94 35.24
C ALA A 12 18.07 15.17 34.21
N GLU A 13 17.79 16.43 33.86
CA GLU A 13 16.83 16.77 32.81
C GLU A 13 17.31 16.27 31.44
N ALA A 14 18.58 16.47 31.08
CA ALA A 14 19.12 16.03 29.81
C ALA A 14 19.10 14.50 29.66
N ASP A 15 19.39 13.75 30.73
CA ASP A 15 19.27 12.28 30.76
C ASP A 15 17.81 11.84 30.54
N ALA A 16 16.86 12.50 31.21
CA ALA A 16 15.45 12.20 31.04
C ALA A 16 14.99 12.46 29.59
N LEU A 17 15.40 13.57 28.97
CA LEU A 17 15.06 13.91 27.59
C LEU A 17 15.66 12.92 26.58
N ILE A 18 16.92 12.52 26.76
CA ILE A 18 17.58 11.53 25.90
C ILE A 18 16.88 10.17 26.01
N SER A 19 16.52 9.77 27.24
CA SER A 19 15.78 8.54 27.51
C SER A 19 14.39 8.57 26.86
N GLU A 20 13.63 9.66 27.01
CA GLU A 20 12.32 9.80 26.37
C GLU A 20 12.42 9.79 24.84
N PHE A 21 13.45 10.41 24.25
CA PHE A 21 13.66 10.36 22.80
C PHE A 21 13.91 8.92 22.30
N ALA A 22 14.70 8.14 23.02
CA ALA A 22 14.88 6.71 22.72
C ALA A 22 13.57 5.93 22.93
N ALA A 23 12.83 6.23 24.00
CA ALA A 23 11.55 5.59 24.30
C ALA A 23 10.50 5.86 23.21
N VAL A 24 10.41 7.08 22.66
CA VAL A 24 9.49 7.40 21.56
C VAL A 24 9.77 6.55 20.32
N GLN A 25 11.03 6.33 19.97
CA GLN A 25 11.38 5.45 18.85
C GLN A 25 10.95 4.01 19.09
N THR A 26 11.18 3.48 20.30
CA THR A 26 10.82 2.09 20.63
C THR A 26 9.32 1.86 20.82
N ARG A 27 8.56 2.87 21.30
CA ARG A 27 7.10 2.83 21.45
C ARG A 27 6.34 3.08 20.14
N SER A 28 7.02 3.57 19.10
CA SER A 28 6.41 3.78 17.79
C SER A 28 6.22 2.43 17.09
N LEU A 29 5.05 1.83 17.29
CA LEU A 29 4.71 0.51 16.77
C LEU A 29 3.65 0.61 15.67
N TRP A 30 3.78 -0.23 14.64
CA TRP A 30 2.72 -0.53 13.68
C TRP A 30 2.51 -2.04 13.61
N LYS A 31 1.26 -2.48 13.74
CA LYS A 31 0.91 -3.92 13.82
C LYS A 31 1.76 -4.71 14.82
N GLY A 32 2.18 -4.06 15.91
CA GLY A 32 2.99 -4.67 16.97
C GLY A 32 4.51 -4.67 16.73
N GLU A 33 5.00 -4.20 15.58
CA GLU A 33 6.43 -4.08 15.28
C GLU A 33 6.91 -2.63 15.34
N GLN A 34 8.17 -2.43 15.69
CA GLN A 34 8.78 -1.10 15.72
C GLN A 34 8.90 -0.49 14.33
N ILE A 35 8.52 0.78 14.19
CA ILE A 35 8.70 1.54 12.96
C ILE A 35 10.16 2.00 12.84
N PHE A 36 10.81 2.40 13.94
CA PHE A 36 12.21 2.81 13.96
C PHE A 36 13.11 1.63 14.32
N GLY A 37 14.05 1.27 13.44
CA GLY A 37 14.98 0.16 13.67
C GLY A 37 14.33 -1.24 13.66
N GLY A 38 13.04 -1.34 13.31
CA GLY A 38 12.34 -2.61 13.23
C GLY A 38 12.90 -3.52 12.14
N THR A 39 12.99 -4.81 12.42
CA THR A 39 13.37 -5.84 11.43
C THR A 39 12.22 -6.79 11.12
N GLY A 40 11.03 -6.50 11.66
CA GLY A 40 9.85 -7.36 11.58
C GLY A 40 9.15 -7.32 10.22
N SER A 41 8.77 -8.49 9.71
CA SER A 41 8.03 -8.62 8.44
C SER A 41 6.60 -8.08 8.49
N ASN A 42 6.05 -7.78 9.67
CA ASN A 42 4.67 -7.31 9.80
C ASN A 42 4.48 -5.85 9.36
N ASN A 43 5.58 -5.09 9.21
CA ASN A 43 5.59 -3.70 8.73
C ASN A 43 5.29 -3.51 7.24
N LYS A 44 4.89 -4.57 6.53
CA LYS A 44 4.64 -4.53 5.10
C LYS A 44 3.24 -3.99 4.75
N ILE A 45 3.20 -3.10 3.78
CA ILE A 45 1.98 -2.64 3.08
C ILE A 45 2.09 -3.11 1.64
N GLY A 46 1.16 -3.96 1.20
CA GLY A 46 1.13 -4.46 -0.19
C GLY A 46 0.71 -3.36 -1.18
N MET A 47 1.41 -3.29 -2.31
CA MET A 47 1.17 -2.31 -3.37
C MET A 47 0.48 -2.91 -4.60
N GLY A 48 -0.38 -3.91 -4.38
CA GLY A 48 -1.11 -4.61 -5.43
C GLY A 48 -0.71 -6.08 -5.59
N ARG A 49 -0.91 -6.62 -6.80
CA ARG A 49 -0.90 -8.08 -7.03
C ARG A 49 0.49 -8.72 -7.16
N ASN A 50 1.54 -7.98 -7.52
CA ASN A 50 2.87 -8.55 -7.82
C ASN A 50 3.81 -8.63 -6.60
N ASN A 51 3.28 -8.90 -5.41
CA ASN A 51 4.05 -9.06 -4.16
C ASN A 51 4.98 -7.86 -3.84
N GLY A 52 4.72 -6.68 -4.41
CA GLY A 52 5.43 -5.45 -4.11
C GLY A 52 4.96 -4.85 -2.79
N PHE A 53 5.89 -4.35 -1.99
CA PHE A 53 5.59 -3.70 -0.72
C PHE A 53 6.13 -2.27 -0.70
N ALA A 54 5.40 -1.36 -0.06
CA ALA A 54 5.89 0.00 0.20
C ALA A 54 7.12 -0.07 1.12
N GLY A 55 8.20 0.62 0.76
CA GLY A 55 9.49 0.48 1.46
C GLY A 55 10.24 -0.83 1.18
N GLY A 56 9.80 -1.61 0.17
CA GLY A 56 10.47 -2.85 -0.24
C GLY A 56 10.36 -3.98 0.78
N SER A 57 11.38 -4.84 0.86
CA SER A 57 11.36 -6.05 1.70
C SER A 57 11.23 -5.75 3.21
N LEU A 58 11.61 -4.54 3.64
CA LEU A 58 11.55 -4.11 5.04
C LEU A 58 10.22 -3.44 5.42
N GLY A 59 9.36 -3.11 4.45
CA GLY A 59 8.09 -2.44 4.71
C GLY A 59 8.26 -1.01 5.24
N LEU A 60 7.29 -0.56 6.03
CA LEU A 60 7.26 0.68 6.81
C LEU A 60 8.27 0.64 7.95
N THR A 61 9.54 0.80 7.60
CA THR A 61 10.65 0.84 8.54
C THR A 61 11.51 2.06 8.27
N LEU A 62 11.79 2.81 9.33
CA LEU A 62 12.71 3.94 9.39
C LEU A 62 13.97 3.51 10.12
N ALA A 63 15.11 4.12 9.81
CA ALA A 63 16.33 3.82 10.54
C ALA A 63 16.22 4.37 11.97
N SER A 64 16.70 3.63 12.96
CA SER A 64 16.79 4.13 14.33
C SER A 64 17.77 5.30 14.39
N VAL A 65 17.36 6.38 15.03
CA VAL A 65 18.20 7.53 15.34
C VAL A 65 18.86 7.29 16.70
N GLY A 66 20.10 6.80 16.69
CA GLY A 66 20.84 6.50 17.91
C GLY A 66 21.14 7.75 18.73
N THR A 67 20.81 7.71 20.02
CA THR A 67 21.19 8.74 21.00
C THR A 67 22.54 8.46 21.67
N ALA A 68 22.89 7.18 21.87
CA ALA A 68 24.19 6.80 22.42
C ALA A 68 25.18 6.49 21.27
N ASN A 69 26.32 7.19 21.27
CA ASN A 69 27.53 6.90 20.48
C ASN A 69 27.53 7.20 18.96
N ALA A 70 26.39 7.16 18.26
CA ALA A 70 26.37 7.44 16.80
C ALA A 70 26.27 8.95 16.45
N THR A 71 25.59 9.74 17.28
CA THR A 71 25.40 11.20 17.08
C THR A 71 26.17 12.04 18.09
N GLY A 72 26.84 11.43 19.08
CA GLY A 72 27.60 12.13 20.10
C GLY A 72 26.77 12.88 21.15
N VAL A 73 25.45 12.69 21.19
CA VAL A 73 24.58 13.33 22.19
C VAL A 73 24.67 12.60 23.54
N ASN A 74 25.05 13.30 24.60
CA ASN A 74 25.10 12.76 25.97
C ASN A 74 24.69 13.86 26.95
N ALA A 75 24.04 13.51 28.06
CA ALA A 75 23.60 14.46 29.08
C ALA A 75 24.74 15.32 29.65
N THR A 76 25.92 14.73 29.83
CA THR A 76 27.15 15.43 30.24
C THR A 76 27.48 16.58 29.30
N LEU A 77 27.28 16.36 28.00
CA LEU A 77 27.54 17.32 26.96
C LEU A 77 26.50 18.46 26.95
N MET A 78 25.23 18.09 27.11
CA MET A 78 24.12 19.03 27.18
C MET A 78 24.18 19.93 28.42
N ALA A 79 24.61 19.39 29.57
CA ALA A 79 24.64 20.13 30.82
C ALA A 79 25.88 21.02 31.01
N THR A 80 27.00 20.67 30.37
CA THR A 80 28.23 21.47 30.44
C THR A 80 28.30 22.51 29.32
N GLY A 81 27.36 22.51 28.38
CA GLY A 81 27.49 23.24 27.11
C GLY A 81 28.76 22.83 26.34
N GLY A 82 29.30 21.66 26.69
CA GLY A 82 30.61 21.19 26.28
C GLY A 82 30.58 20.68 24.85
N ALA A 83 31.61 20.98 24.10
CA ALA A 83 31.79 20.47 22.75
C ALA A 83 32.49 19.10 22.78
N SER A 84 31.91 18.05 22.20
CA SER A 84 32.69 16.84 21.88
C SER A 84 33.27 16.99 20.47
N GLY A 85 34.33 17.81 20.38
CA GLY A 85 35.26 17.95 19.25
C GLY A 85 34.77 18.78 18.04
N THR A 86 35.59 19.61 17.38
CA THR A 86 37.00 20.03 17.61
C THR A 86 37.14 21.55 17.46
N GLY A 87 36.64 22.34 18.41
CA GLY A 87 36.81 23.79 18.39
C GLY A 87 35.72 24.56 19.15
N ALA A 88 36.08 25.72 19.68
CA ALA A 88 35.24 26.54 20.54
C ALA A 88 33.89 26.89 19.87
N GLY A 89 32.79 26.32 20.38
CA GLY A 89 31.42 26.54 19.88
C GLY A 89 30.59 25.29 19.58
N SER A 90 31.03 24.06 19.90
CA SER A 90 30.28 22.87 19.46
C SER A 90 29.03 22.57 20.30
N LEU A 91 27.89 22.86 19.69
CA LEU A 91 26.63 22.11 19.82
C LEU A 91 26.67 20.74 19.11
N GLY A 92 27.80 20.28 18.56
CA GLY A 92 27.93 19.30 17.45
C GLY A 92 27.10 18.00 17.50
N GLY A 93 26.65 17.53 18.67
CA GLY A 93 25.76 16.37 18.76
C GLY A 93 24.30 16.68 18.40
N ILE A 94 23.74 17.80 18.87
CA ILE A 94 22.31 18.13 18.64
C ILE A 94 22.02 18.47 17.17
N PRO A 95 22.82 19.29 16.45
CA PRO A 95 22.66 19.51 15.02
C PRO A 95 22.79 18.21 14.21
N SER A 96 23.74 17.34 14.57
CA SER A 96 23.88 16.01 13.94
C SER A 96 22.64 15.14 14.17
N LEU A 97 22.12 15.13 15.40
CA LEU A 97 20.88 14.45 15.74
C LEU A 97 19.70 15.01 14.94
N LYS A 98 19.60 16.34 14.81
CA LYS A 98 18.56 17.01 14.03
C LYS A 98 18.62 16.61 12.55
N ILE A 99 19.81 16.59 11.96
CA ILE A 99 20.01 16.11 10.57
C ILE A 99 19.53 14.66 10.42
N ALA A 100 19.84 13.79 11.39
CA ALA A 100 19.38 12.41 11.36
C ALA A 100 17.85 12.27 11.47
N VAL A 101 17.20 13.08 12.33
CA VAL A 101 15.74 13.15 12.45
C VAL A 101 15.11 13.67 11.16
N ASP A 102 15.67 14.72 10.56
CA ASP A 102 15.19 15.28 9.29
C ASP A 102 15.26 14.25 8.17
N ALA A 103 16.34 13.45 8.11
CA ALA A 103 16.46 12.35 7.17
C ALA A 103 15.34 11.31 7.35
N GLN A 104 14.97 10.97 8.60
CA GLN A 104 13.84 10.08 8.86
C GLN A 104 12.50 10.71 8.45
N GLN A 105 12.29 12.01 8.67
CA GLN A 105 11.08 12.71 8.22
C GLN A 105 10.95 12.69 6.69
N VAL A 106 12.05 12.92 5.97
CA VAL A 106 12.06 12.84 4.50
C VAL A 106 11.77 11.41 4.02
N ALA A 107 12.37 10.40 4.65
CA ALA A 107 12.10 9.00 4.32
C ALA A 107 10.62 8.63 4.54
N ALA A 108 10.04 9.05 5.68
CA ALA A 108 8.62 8.85 5.98
C ALA A 108 7.71 9.54 4.94
N GLY A 109 8.04 10.78 4.55
CA GLY A 109 7.31 11.51 3.50
C GLY A 109 7.41 10.83 2.13
N ALA A 110 8.58 10.31 1.77
CA ALA A 110 8.75 9.54 0.53
C ALA A 110 7.88 8.27 0.53
N MET A 111 7.82 7.55 1.65
CA MET A 111 6.94 6.39 1.80
C MET A 111 5.46 6.76 1.70
N TYR A 112 5.05 7.87 2.32
CA TYR A 112 3.69 8.39 2.21
C TYR A 112 3.33 8.68 0.75
N ASN A 113 4.20 9.37 0.01
CA ASN A 113 3.97 9.68 -1.40
C ASN A 113 3.88 8.41 -2.26
N GLN A 114 4.75 7.43 -2.02
CA GLN A 114 4.69 6.14 -2.72
C GLN A 114 3.35 5.42 -2.49
N ILE A 115 2.88 5.38 -1.24
CA ILE A 115 1.62 4.73 -0.88
C ILE A 115 0.44 5.51 -1.47
N SER A 116 0.41 6.84 -1.35
CA SER A 116 -0.66 7.68 -1.91
C SER A 116 -0.79 7.51 -3.42
N ASN A 117 0.32 7.64 -4.16
CA ASN A 117 0.31 7.49 -5.61
C ASN A 117 -0.13 6.08 -6.01
N ALA A 118 0.33 5.06 -5.30
CA ALA A 118 -0.08 3.69 -5.58
C ALA A 118 -1.57 3.46 -5.29
N MET A 119 -2.12 4.03 -4.22
CA MET A 119 -3.56 3.97 -3.94
C MET A 119 -4.37 4.63 -5.04
N GLU A 120 -3.96 5.81 -5.51
CA GLU A 120 -4.62 6.52 -6.62
C GLU A 120 -4.56 5.70 -7.91
N HIS A 121 -3.39 5.17 -8.27
CA HIS A 121 -3.23 4.32 -9.45
C HIS A 121 -4.03 3.02 -9.37
N LEU A 122 -4.03 2.33 -8.22
CA LEU A 122 -4.78 1.10 -8.02
C LEU A 122 -6.29 1.34 -8.05
N THR A 123 -6.75 2.47 -7.49
CA THR A 123 -8.16 2.86 -7.55
C THR A 123 -8.58 3.10 -9.00
N ASN A 124 -7.81 3.87 -9.76
CA ASN A 124 -8.07 4.11 -11.17
C ASN A 124 -8.05 2.80 -11.98
N LEU A 125 -7.03 1.96 -11.80
CA LEU A 125 -6.92 0.67 -12.47
C LEU A 125 -8.11 -0.24 -12.14
N SER A 126 -8.55 -0.27 -10.88
CA SER A 126 -9.70 -1.08 -10.47
C SER A 126 -10.99 -0.61 -11.13
N SER A 127 -11.17 0.71 -11.28
CA SER A 127 -12.31 1.32 -11.96
C SER A 127 -12.30 0.99 -13.45
N THR A 128 -11.17 1.22 -14.14
CA THR A 128 -11.02 0.90 -15.57
C THR A 128 -11.20 -0.59 -15.83
N LEU A 129 -10.60 -1.45 -15.01
CA LEU A 129 -10.77 -2.90 -15.17
C LEU A 129 -12.22 -3.33 -14.95
N SER A 130 -12.94 -2.71 -14.02
CA SER A 130 -14.37 -3.01 -13.80
C SER A 130 -15.22 -2.58 -15.00
N LEU A 131 -14.91 -1.44 -15.62
CA LEU A 131 -15.57 -0.97 -16.84
C LEU A 131 -15.25 -1.88 -18.04
N ASP A 132 -14.00 -2.28 -18.21
CA ASP A 132 -13.56 -3.19 -19.28
C ASP A 132 -14.12 -4.60 -19.10
N MET A 133 -14.17 -5.10 -17.86
CA MET A 133 -14.87 -6.36 -17.57
C MET A 133 -16.36 -6.21 -17.85
N GLY A 134 -16.96 -5.08 -17.48
CA GLY A 134 -18.35 -4.77 -17.80
C GLY A 134 -18.60 -4.85 -19.30
N SER A 135 -17.84 -4.12 -20.12
CA SER A 135 -18.00 -4.11 -21.58
C SER A 135 -17.66 -5.44 -22.25
N LYS A 136 -16.79 -6.26 -21.66
CA LYS A 136 -16.42 -7.57 -22.19
C LYS A 136 -17.36 -8.70 -21.76
N LEU A 137 -17.94 -8.60 -20.56
CA LEU A 137 -18.96 -9.52 -20.05
C LEU A 137 -20.36 -9.13 -20.49
N ASP A 138 -20.58 -7.87 -20.85
CA ASP A 138 -21.71 -7.41 -21.66
C ASP A 138 -21.48 -7.93 -23.08
N VAL A 139 -21.62 -9.25 -23.22
CA VAL A 139 -21.71 -9.94 -24.50
C VAL A 139 -22.88 -9.30 -25.24
N ASP A 140 -22.72 -9.05 -26.54
CA ASP A 140 -23.74 -8.48 -27.43
C ASP A 140 -25.13 -9.11 -27.17
N PHE A 141 -25.88 -8.58 -26.20
CA PHE A 141 -27.16 -9.14 -25.79
C PHE A 141 -28.13 -9.10 -26.97
N ALA A 142 -27.99 -8.08 -27.82
CA ALA A 142 -28.68 -7.97 -29.09
C ALA A 142 -28.29 -9.09 -30.09
N GLY A 143 -27.01 -9.43 -30.19
CA GLY A 143 -26.51 -10.51 -31.05
C GLY A 143 -26.97 -11.89 -30.59
N GLU A 144 -26.83 -12.19 -29.30
CA GLU A 144 -27.23 -13.48 -28.73
C GLU A 144 -28.77 -13.63 -28.70
N THR A 145 -29.52 -12.56 -28.44
CA THR A 145 -30.99 -12.57 -28.56
C THR A 145 -31.43 -12.78 -30.01
N THR A 146 -30.71 -12.21 -30.98
CA THR A 146 -31.01 -12.42 -32.41
C THR A 146 -30.73 -13.86 -32.83
N GLU A 147 -29.62 -14.45 -32.38
CA GLU A 147 -29.31 -15.86 -32.69
C GLU A 147 -30.27 -16.81 -31.98
N LEU A 148 -30.68 -16.51 -30.74
CA LEU A 148 -31.72 -17.24 -30.02
C LEU A 148 -33.07 -17.16 -30.77
N ALA A 149 -33.49 -15.97 -31.18
CA ALA A 149 -34.71 -15.77 -31.95
C ALA A 149 -34.66 -16.49 -33.30
N LYS A 150 -33.53 -16.42 -34.00
CA LYS A 150 -33.29 -17.17 -35.24
C LYS A 150 -33.37 -18.69 -35.01
N GLY A 151 -32.80 -19.20 -33.92
CA GLY A 151 -32.91 -20.59 -33.52
C GLY A 151 -34.35 -21.02 -33.25
N GLN A 152 -35.13 -20.19 -32.55
CA GLN A 152 -36.56 -20.43 -32.30
C GLN A 152 -37.38 -20.43 -33.60
N ILE A 153 -37.13 -19.48 -34.51
CA ILE A 153 -37.78 -19.42 -35.82
C ILE A 153 -37.44 -20.67 -36.64
N LEU A 154 -36.18 -21.11 -36.66
CA LEU A 154 -35.76 -22.31 -37.38
C LEU A 154 -36.40 -23.59 -36.80
N ALA A 155 -36.55 -23.71 -35.48
CA ALA A 155 -37.23 -24.84 -34.86
C ALA A 155 -38.73 -24.87 -35.21
N GLN A 156 -39.40 -23.72 -35.20
CA GLN A 156 -40.80 -23.60 -35.64
C GLN A 156 -40.96 -23.86 -37.13
N ALA A 157 -40.06 -23.36 -37.97
CA ALA A 157 -40.04 -23.63 -39.39
C ALA A 157 -39.78 -25.12 -39.69
N GLY A 158 -38.86 -25.76 -38.97
CA GLY A 158 -38.57 -27.19 -39.13
C GLY A 158 -39.76 -28.08 -38.77
N THR A 159 -40.49 -27.75 -37.70
CA THR A 159 -41.72 -28.47 -37.32
C THR A 159 -42.87 -28.22 -38.31
N ALA A 160 -43.05 -26.98 -38.78
CA ALA A 160 -44.04 -26.65 -39.81
C ALA A 160 -43.72 -27.32 -41.16
N MET A 161 -42.45 -27.34 -41.57
CA MET A 161 -42.03 -28.01 -42.80
C MET A 161 -42.15 -29.54 -42.70
N LEU A 162 -41.86 -30.14 -41.55
CA LEU A 162 -42.14 -31.56 -41.30
C LEU A 162 -43.64 -31.87 -41.36
N ALA A 163 -44.48 -31.04 -40.77
CA ALA A 163 -45.93 -31.20 -40.83
C ALA A 163 -46.45 -31.05 -42.28
N GLN A 164 -45.92 -30.09 -43.04
CA GLN A 164 -46.28 -29.86 -44.43
C GLN A 164 -45.80 -30.98 -45.36
N ALA A 165 -44.58 -31.51 -45.15
CA ALA A 165 -44.06 -32.66 -45.90
C ALA A 165 -44.88 -33.93 -45.62
N ASN A 166 -45.26 -34.18 -44.36
CA ASN A 166 -46.12 -35.30 -43.99
C ASN A 166 -47.54 -35.17 -44.58
N ALA A 167 -48.11 -33.95 -44.60
CA ALA A 167 -49.41 -33.69 -45.20
C ALA A 167 -49.40 -33.85 -46.74
N GLN A 168 -48.33 -33.40 -47.41
CA GLN A 168 -48.15 -33.61 -48.85
C GLN A 168 -47.97 -35.10 -49.19
N GLY A 169 -47.24 -35.86 -48.37
CA GLY A 169 -47.09 -37.31 -48.55
C GLY A 169 -48.41 -38.07 -48.45
N GLN A 170 -49.27 -37.73 -47.49
CA GLN A 170 -50.62 -38.30 -47.35
C GLN A 170 -51.54 -37.94 -48.53
N SER A 171 -51.47 -36.70 -49.02
CA SER A 171 -52.23 -36.24 -50.19
C SER A 171 -51.83 -36.99 -51.48
N LEU A 172 -50.53 -37.28 -51.64
CA LEU A 172 -50.04 -38.10 -52.75
C LEU A 172 -50.47 -39.56 -52.64
N LEU A 173 -50.47 -40.15 -51.44
CA LEU A 173 -50.99 -41.52 -51.25
C LEU A 173 -52.50 -41.59 -51.57
N ALA A 174 -53.27 -40.57 -51.17
CA ALA A 174 -54.69 -40.49 -51.50
C ALA A 174 -54.92 -40.39 -53.02
N LEU A 175 -54.02 -39.74 -53.76
CA LEU A 175 -54.08 -39.61 -55.22
C LEU A 175 -53.64 -40.87 -55.98
N ILE A 176 -52.82 -41.75 -55.37
CA ILE A 176 -52.39 -43.02 -55.98
C ILE A 176 -53.37 -44.17 -55.64
N GLN A 177 -54.17 -44.03 -54.58
CA GLN A 177 -55.26 -44.95 -54.22
C GLN A 177 -56.61 -44.61 -54.86
N SER A 178 -56.72 -43.44 -55.50
CA SER A 178 -57.86 -43.03 -56.34
C SER A 178 -57.62 -43.37 -57.81
#